data_AF-A0A4P8REZ5-F1
#
_entry.id   AF-A0A4P8REZ5-F1
#
_cell.length_a   1.000
_cell.length_b   1.000
_cell.length_c   1.000
_cell.angle_alpha   90.00
_cell.angle_beta   90.00
_cell.angle_gamma   90.00
#
_symmetry.space_group_name_H-M   'P 1'
#
loop_
_entity.id
_entity.type
_entity.pdbx_description
1 polymer ?
#
loop_
_entity_poly.entity_id
_entity_poly.type
_entity_poly.pdbx_seq_one_letter_code
_entity_poly.pdbx_strand_id
1 'polypeptide(L)'
;MKNMNANMKRIVNAWQFLLVAFVLVVSSCGNNEKVGDQQMISGSGSKTWKASKELNASGDKEKLSSAEQEETMQFYSDGRFALGGGGTLETGTWTFDQAAKRLSLQFQDQSVTENFEVVQLTEKEMRLKDNQGGEMQLKAQ
;
A
#
# COMPACT_ATOMS: atom_id res chain seq x y z
N MET A 1 46.41 -18.29 -20.56
CA MET A 1 45.74 -17.66 -19.41
C MET A 1 44.67 -16.72 -19.94
N LYS A 2 43.50 -17.27 -20.25
CA LYS A 2 42.29 -16.54 -20.61
C LYS A 2 41.38 -16.70 -19.41
N ASN A 3 41.02 -15.61 -18.74
CA ASN A 3 39.86 -15.44 -17.87
C ASN A 3 39.89 -14.00 -17.34
N MET A 4 38.71 -13.42 -17.12
CA MET A 4 38.45 -12.07 -16.59
C MET A 4 38.43 -10.93 -17.62
N ASN A 5 37.35 -10.82 -18.40
CA ASN A 5 36.70 -9.53 -18.73
C ASN A 5 35.44 -9.68 -19.62
N ALA A 6 34.54 -10.62 -19.31
CA ALA A 6 33.36 -10.88 -20.14
C ALA A 6 31.99 -10.63 -19.47
N ASN A 7 31.95 -10.12 -18.23
CA ASN A 7 30.69 -10.00 -17.46
C ASN A 7 30.36 -8.58 -16.97
N MET A 8 30.89 -7.52 -17.59
CA MET A 8 30.61 -6.14 -17.15
C MET A 8 30.10 -5.21 -18.28
N LYS A 9 29.60 -5.78 -19.39
CA LYS A 9 29.01 -5.01 -20.51
C LYS A 9 27.66 -5.57 -20.98
N ARG A 10 26.81 -5.99 -20.04
CA ARG A 10 25.45 -6.49 -20.36
C ARG A 10 24.30 -5.84 -19.58
N ILE A 11 24.57 -4.87 -18.70
CA ILE A 11 23.53 -4.28 -17.84
C ILE A 11 23.22 -2.82 -18.20
N VAL A 12 23.94 -2.23 -19.15
CA VAL A 12 23.78 -0.81 -19.53
C VAL A 12 23.56 -0.71 -21.04
N ASN A 13 22.38 -1.13 -21.50
CA ASN A 13 21.72 -0.67 -22.73
C ASN A 13 20.48 -1.53 -23.01
N ALA A 14 19.35 -1.12 -22.47
CA ALA A 14 18.05 -1.49 -23.01
C ALA A 14 17.06 -0.34 -22.75
N TRP A 15 17.51 0.87 -23.04
CA TRP A 15 16.63 2.00 -23.32
C TRP A 15 16.73 2.24 -24.82
N GLN A 16 15.66 1.89 -25.52
CA GLN A 16 14.98 2.67 -26.55
C GLN A 16 14.31 1.76 -27.59
N PHE A 17 13.10 2.17 -27.95
CA PHE A 17 12.23 1.68 -29.02
C PHE A 17 11.32 0.50 -28.70
N LEU A 18 10.14 0.81 -28.14
CA LEU A 18 8.88 0.40 -28.79
C LEU A 18 7.73 1.32 -28.34
N LEU A 19 7.44 2.30 -29.20
CA LEU A 19 6.15 2.99 -29.26
C LEU A 19 5.15 2.08 -30.00
N VAL A 20 3.88 2.19 -29.61
CA VAL A 20 2.66 1.68 -30.25
C VAL A 20 2.25 0.25 -29.88
N ALA A 21 1.41 0.15 -28.84
CA ALA A 21 0.17 -0.63 -28.87
C ALA A 21 -0.65 -0.29 -27.61
N PHE A 22 -1.40 0.81 -27.69
CA PHE A 22 -2.51 1.09 -26.80
C PHE A 22 -3.60 0.05 -27.09
N VAL A 23 -3.58 -1.06 -26.35
CA VAL A 23 -4.66 -2.05 -26.33
C VAL A 23 -5.33 -1.93 -24.97
N LEU A 24 -6.33 -1.06 -24.95
CA LEU A 24 -7.39 -1.08 -23.95
C LEU A 24 -8.11 -2.42 -24.05
N VAL A 25 -7.83 -3.33 -23.13
CA VAL A 25 -8.77 -4.39 -22.75
C VAL A 25 -8.92 -4.34 -21.24
N VAL A 26 -9.66 -3.33 -20.78
CA VAL A 26 -10.35 -3.39 -19.48
C VAL A 26 -11.79 -3.84 -19.74
N SER A 27 -11.94 -5.12 -20.08
CA SER A 27 -13.20 -5.82 -19.87
C SER A 27 -13.14 -6.50 -18.50
N SER A 28 -13.61 -5.80 -17.47
CA SER A 28 -14.00 -6.45 -16.22
C SER A 28 -15.40 -5.95 -15.87
N CYS A 29 -16.33 -6.88 -15.95
CA CYS A 29 -17.73 -6.72 -15.62
C CYS A 29 -17.92 -6.18 -14.20
N GLY A 30 -18.72 -5.12 -14.10
CA GLY A 30 -19.86 -5.07 -13.18
C GLY A 30 -19.63 -5.54 -11.75
N ASN A 31 -18.95 -4.72 -10.96
CA ASN A 31 -19.48 -4.28 -9.67
C ASN A 31 -18.90 -2.89 -9.39
N ASN A 32 -19.71 -1.85 -9.60
CA ASN A 32 -19.42 -0.49 -9.12
C ASN A 32 -19.58 -0.45 -7.58
N GLU A 33 -18.90 -1.36 -6.88
CA GLU A 33 -18.68 -1.20 -5.45
C GLU A 33 -17.74 -0.01 -5.31
N LYS A 34 -18.35 1.15 -5.02
CA LYS A 34 -17.62 2.33 -4.60
C LYS A 34 -16.84 1.91 -3.35
N VAL A 35 -15.53 1.81 -3.49
CA VAL A 35 -14.65 1.82 -2.32
C VAL A 35 -15.00 3.09 -1.55
N GLY A 36 -15.06 2.99 -0.22
CA GLY A 36 -15.43 4.11 0.67
C GLY A 36 -14.66 5.39 0.37
N ASP A 37 -15.13 6.51 0.91
CA ASP A 37 -14.49 7.81 0.69
C ASP A 37 -13.33 8.06 1.66
N GLN A 38 -12.61 9.16 1.43
CA GLN A 38 -11.50 9.61 2.28
C GLN A 38 -11.94 9.87 3.75
N GLN A 39 -13.20 10.27 3.97
CA GLN A 39 -13.75 10.51 5.30
C GLN A 39 -13.79 9.21 6.11
N MET A 40 -13.93 8.06 5.47
CA MET A 40 -13.85 6.76 6.14
C MET A 40 -12.46 6.48 6.69
N ILE A 41 -11.38 7.00 6.08
CA ILE A 41 -9.99 6.76 6.51
C ILE A 41 -9.63 7.57 7.75
N SER A 42 -9.95 8.86 7.78
CA SER A 42 -9.47 9.80 8.82
C SER A 42 -10.58 10.41 9.68
N GLY A 43 -11.84 10.26 9.29
CA GLY A 43 -12.94 10.98 9.93
C GLY A 43 -12.80 12.51 9.78
N SER A 44 -13.51 13.26 10.63
CA SER A 44 -13.47 14.73 10.63
C SER A 44 -12.24 15.33 11.31
N GLY A 45 -11.47 14.51 12.03
CA GLY A 45 -10.30 14.95 12.79
C GLY A 45 -9.17 13.96 12.63
N SER A 46 -9.30 12.79 13.25
CA SER A 46 -8.41 11.65 13.04
C SER A 46 -9.13 10.33 13.30
N LYS A 47 -8.63 9.25 12.72
CA LYS A 47 -9.08 7.88 13.02
C LYS A 47 -7.88 6.95 13.14
N THR A 48 -7.93 6.06 14.13
CA THR A 48 -6.90 5.07 14.39
C THR A 48 -7.33 3.70 13.87
N TRP A 49 -6.39 3.02 13.23
CA TRP A 49 -6.54 1.70 12.66
C TRP A 49 -5.52 0.75 13.29
N LYS A 50 -5.92 -0.51 13.42
CA LYS A 50 -5.07 -1.55 13.98
C LYS A 50 -5.07 -2.79 13.11
N ALA A 51 -3.90 -3.35 12.84
CA ALA A 51 -3.76 -4.58 12.09
C ALA A 51 -4.49 -5.72 12.82
N SER A 52 -5.29 -6.48 12.07
CA SER A 52 -6.11 -7.55 12.63
C SER A 52 -5.87 -8.90 11.96
N LYS A 53 -5.38 -8.88 10.71
CA LYS A 53 -5.08 -10.07 9.93
C LYS A 53 -4.19 -9.70 8.75
N GLU A 54 -3.27 -10.60 8.41
CA GLU A 54 -2.44 -10.52 7.21
C GLU A 54 -2.58 -11.82 6.40
N LEU A 55 -2.57 -11.68 5.09
CA LEU A 55 -2.60 -12.77 4.11
C LEU A 55 -1.42 -12.59 3.16
N ASN A 56 -0.73 -13.67 2.83
CA ASN A 56 0.26 -13.62 1.75
C ASN A 56 -0.41 -13.62 0.37
N ALA A 57 0.40 -13.53 -0.70
CA ALA A 57 -0.09 -13.53 -2.08
C ALA A 57 -0.85 -14.80 -2.50
N SER A 58 -0.69 -15.92 -1.77
CA SER A 58 -1.45 -17.16 -1.99
C SER A 58 -2.78 -17.17 -1.21
N GLY A 59 -3.04 -16.15 -0.39
CA GLY A 59 -4.21 -16.06 0.48
C GLY A 59 -4.07 -16.82 1.80
N ASP A 60 -2.88 -17.36 2.10
CA ASP A 60 -2.64 -18.04 3.37
C ASP A 60 -2.51 -17.00 4.50
N LYS A 61 -3.07 -17.33 5.67
CA LYS A 61 -2.98 -16.47 6.84
C LYS A 61 -1.56 -16.43 7.36
N GLU A 62 -1.01 -15.23 7.46
CA GLU A 62 0.23 -14.98 8.18
C GLU A 62 -0.12 -14.49 9.58
N LYS A 63 0.59 -15.05 10.58
CA LYS A 63 0.36 -14.69 11.97
C LYS A 63 1.10 -13.40 12.23
N LEU A 64 0.36 -12.32 12.52
CA LEU A 64 0.93 -11.10 13.05
C LEU A 64 1.77 -11.43 14.29
N SER A 65 3.03 -10.98 14.31
CA SER A 65 3.88 -10.98 15.47
C SER A 65 3.26 -10.17 16.60
N SER A 66 3.74 -10.36 17.84
CA SER A 66 3.25 -9.56 18.97
C SER A 66 3.51 -8.07 18.79
N ALA A 67 4.60 -7.68 18.11
CA ALA A 67 4.91 -6.29 17.82
C ALA A 67 3.92 -5.68 16.82
N GLU A 68 3.64 -6.37 15.71
CA GLU A 68 2.65 -5.93 14.71
C GLU A 68 1.23 -5.88 15.28
N GLN A 69 0.92 -6.72 16.26
CA GLN A 69 -0.35 -6.65 17.00
C GLN A 69 -0.45 -5.46 17.94
N GLU A 70 0.65 -4.78 18.27
CA GLU A 70 0.66 -3.55 19.05
C GLU A 70 0.67 -2.30 18.17
N GLU A 71 0.97 -2.47 16.87
CA GLU A 71 1.01 -1.37 15.92
C GLU A 71 -0.37 -0.74 15.69
N THR A 72 -0.38 0.58 15.68
CA THR A 72 -1.54 1.42 15.41
C THR A 72 -1.17 2.47 14.39
N MET A 73 -2.04 2.68 13.41
CA MET A 73 -1.89 3.69 12.37
C MET A 73 -3.00 4.73 12.51
N GLN A 74 -2.64 5.95 12.87
CA GLN A 74 -3.56 7.06 12.98
C GLN A 74 -3.48 7.94 11.74
N PHE A 75 -4.61 8.13 11.05
CA PHE A 75 -4.74 9.06 9.94
C PHE A 75 -5.42 10.34 10.41
N TYR A 76 -4.77 11.47 10.18
CA TYR A 76 -5.31 12.80 10.42
C TYR A 76 -5.98 13.34 9.16
N SER A 77 -7.09 14.04 9.32
CA SER A 77 -7.88 14.66 8.24
C SER A 77 -7.09 15.71 7.44
N ASP A 78 -6.00 16.24 8.01
CA ASP A 78 -5.08 17.17 7.35
C ASP A 78 -4.04 16.50 6.45
N GLY A 79 -4.11 15.17 6.29
CA GLY A 79 -3.22 14.41 5.41
C GLY A 79 -1.95 13.90 6.09
N ARG A 80 -1.80 14.04 7.41
CA ARG A 80 -0.70 13.39 8.16
C ARG A 80 -1.08 11.99 8.64
N PHE A 81 -0.11 11.12 8.82
CA PHE A 81 -0.30 9.86 9.55
C PHE A 81 0.80 9.66 10.60
N ALA A 82 0.48 8.83 11.60
CA ALA A 82 1.41 8.33 12.60
C ALA A 82 1.25 6.81 12.73
N LEU A 83 2.36 6.08 12.61
CA LEU A 83 2.45 4.64 12.85
C LEU A 83 3.23 4.42 14.14
N GLY A 84 2.57 3.92 15.18
CA GLY A 84 3.18 3.67 16.48
C GLY A 84 3.04 2.21 16.90
N GLY A 85 4.11 1.63 17.42
CA GLY A 85 4.16 0.23 17.89
C GLY A 85 5.60 -0.15 18.25
N GLY A 86 5.80 -1.16 19.10
CA GLY A 86 7.15 -1.68 19.40
C GLY A 86 8.15 -0.66 19.99
N GLY A 87 7.68 0.46 20.54
CA GLY A 87 8.51 1.54 21.10
C GLY A 87 9.02 2.57 20.07
N THR A 88 8.61 2.47 18.81
CA THR A 88 8.93 3.44 17.75
C THR A 88 7.69 4.22 17.32
N LEU A 89 7.94 5.41 16.77
CA LEU A 89 6.93 6.25 16.15
C LEU A 89 7.45 6.70 14.80
N GLU A 90 6.79 6.25 13.75
CA GLU A 90 7.02 6.70 12.38
C GLU A 90 5.89 7.64 11.97
N THR A 91 6.20 8.65 11.18
CA THR A 91 5.22 9.65 10.76
C THR A 91 5.39 9.96 9.29
N GLY A 92 4.39 10.60 8.69
CA GLY A 92 4.44 10.97 7.29
C GLY A 92 3.16 11.63 6.80
N THR A 93 2.99 11.64 5.49
CA THR A 93 1.76 12.10 4.84
C THR A 93 1.06 10.97 4.10
N TRP A 94 -0.25 11.09 3.94
CA TRP A 94 -1.05 10.12 3.20
C TRP A 94 -1.97 10.83 2.20
N THR A 95 -2.30 10.11 1.14
CA THR A 95 -3.31 10.53 0.16
C THR A 95 -4.15 9.34 -0.26
N PHE A 96 -5.41 9.60 -0.61
CA PHE A 96 -6.31 8.58 -1.13
C PHE A 96 -6.90 9.01 -2.48
N ASP A 97 -6.58 8.24 -3.51
CA ASP A 97 -7.19 8.36 -4.84
C ASP A 97 -8.30 7.33 -4.94
N GLN A 98 -9.56 7.78 -4.74
CA GLN A 98 -10.72 6.90 -4.76
C GLN A 98 -10.97 6.28 -6.13
N ALA A 99 -10.66 7.00 -7.22
CA ALA A 99 -10.87 6.51 -8.58
C ALA A 99 -9.86 5.38 -8.90
N ALA A 100 -8.62 5.54 -8.47
CA ALA A 100 -7.58 4.52 -8.58
C ALA A 100 -7.61 3.47 -7.46
N LYS A 101 -8.52 3.62 -6.47
CA LYS A 101 -8.57 2.81 -5.24
C LYS A 101 -7.20 2.70 -4.57
N ARG A 102 -6.49 3.81 -4.43
CA ARG A 102 -5.08 3.81 -4.00
C ARG A 102 -4.85 4.65 -2.76
N LEU A 103 -4.33 4.02 -1.71
CA LEU A 103 -3.78 4.70 -0.54
C LEU A 103 -2.25 4.83 -0.73
N SER A 104 -1.74 6.05 -0.64
CA SER A 104 -0.30 6.30 -0.74
C SER A 104 0.22 6.85 0.58
N LEU A 105 1.31 6.29 1.12
CA LEU A 105 1.99 6.74 2.33
C LEU A 105 3.39 7.23 2.00
N GLN A 106 3.71 8.47 2.36
CA GLN A 106 5.05 9.02 2.28
C GLN A 106 5.58 9.21 3.70
N PHE A 107 6.44 8.30 4.13
CA PHE A 107 7.12 8.41 5.42
C PHE A 107 8.03 9.63 5.43
N GLN A 108 8.14 10.28 6.58
CA GLN A 108 9.08 11.35 6.82
C GLN A 108 10.50 10.82 6.61
N ASP A 109 11.35 11.64 5.99
CA ASP A 109 12.77 11.34 5.75
C ASP A 109 13.03 10.13 4.83
N GLN A 110 11.99 9.56 4.22
CA GLN A 110 12.08 8.56 3.16
C GLN A 110 11.86 9.22 1.79
N SER A 111 12.54 8.73 0.76
CA SER A 111 12.34 9.20 -0.63
C SER A 111 11.33 8.36 -1.41
N VAL A 112 10.82 7.29 -0.80
CA VAL A 112 9.92 6.32 -1.42
C VAL A 112 8.52 6.49 -0.84
N THR A 113 7.52 6.37 -1.70
CA THR A 113 6.11 6.33 -1.35
C THR A 113 5.62 4.89 -1.41
N GLU A 114 5.07 4.40 -0.30
CA GLU A 114 4.37 3.11 -0.26
C GLU A 114 2.98 3.27 -0.86
N ASN A 115 2.59 2.36 -1.75
CA ASN A 115 1.30 2.40 -2.43
C ASN A 115 0.55 1.09 -2.18
N PHE A 116 -0.71 1.21 -1.75
CA PHE A 116 -1.60 0.10 -1.50
C PHE A 116 -2.88 0.23 -2.33
N GLU A 117 -3.33 -0.88 -2.90
CA GLU A 117 -4.69 -1.00 -3.41
C GLU A 117 -5.65 -1.12 -2.22
N VAL A 118 -6.71 -0.31 -2.21
CA VAL A 118 -7.77 -0.36 -1.23
C VAL A 118 -8.87 -1.28 -1.74
N VAL A 119 -8.83 -2.53 -1.27
CA VAL A 119 -9.77 -3.58 -1.66
C VAL A 119 -11.13 -3.37 -1.00
N GLN A 120 -11.14 -2.89 0.25
CA GLN A 120 -12.35 -2.60 1.01
C GLN A 120 -12.11 -1.42 1.94
N LEU A 121 -13.10 -0.54 2.04
CA LEU A 121 -13.07 0.60 2.96
C LEU A 121 -14.48 0.90 3.47
N THR A 122 -14.65 0.75 4.78
CA THR A 122 -15.88 1.04 5.52
C THR A 122 -15.53 1.87 6.76
N GLU A 123 -16.52 2.26 7.57
CA GLU A 123 -16.26 2.98 8.83
C GLU A 123 -15.38 2.20 9.81
N LYS A 124 -15.43 0.86 9.77
CA LYS A 124 -14.83 -0.04 10.78
C LYS A 124 -13.72 -0.93 10.26
N GLU A 125 -13.64 -1.10 8.95
CA GLU A 125 -12.74 -2.06 8.32
C GLU A 125 -12.11 -1.46 7.05
N MET A 126 -10.79 -1.63 6.93
CA MET A 126 -10.00 -1.30 5.76
C MET A 126 -9.20 -2.54 5.36
N ARG A 127 -9.23 -2.91 4.08
CA ARG A 127 -8.38 -3.96 3.52
C ARG A 127 -7.48 -3.36 2.46
N LEU A 128 -6.19 -3.53 2.68
CA LEU A 128 -5.13 -3.05 1.81
C LEU A 128 -4.46 -4.24 1.14
N LYS A 129 -4.05 -4.06 -0.11
CA LYS A 129 -3.26 -5.02 -0.86
C LYS A 129 -1.98 -4.34 -1.35
N ASP A 130 -0.85 -4.98 -1.13
CA ASP A 130 0.45 -4.49 -1.58
C ASP A 130 0.72 -4.84 -3.06
N ASN A 131 1.88 -4.42 -3.57
CA ASN A 131 2.28 -4.70 -4.96
C ASN A 131 2.76 -6.15 -5.19
N GLN A 132 3.00 -6.93 -4.13
CA GLN A 132 3.36 -8.36 -4.19
C GLN A 132 2.11 -9.26 -4.11
N GLY A 133 0.95 -8.67 -3.84
CA GLY A 133 -0.33 -9.35 -3.73
C GLY A 133 -0.71 -9.78 -2.31
N GLY A 134 0.13 -9.48 -1.31
CA GLY A 134 -0.22 -9.66 0.11
C GLY A 134 -1.33 -8.70 0.52
N GLU A 135 -2.17 -9.13 1.47
CA GLU A 135 -3.28 -8.33 1.98
C GLU A 135 -3.22 -8.12 3.49
N MET A 136 -3.47 -6.89 3.92
CA MET A 136 -3.58 -6.50 5.31
C MET A 136 -5.00 -6.02 5.62
N GLN A 137 -5.60 -6.57 6.68
CA GLN A 137 -6.90 -6.16 7.19
C GLN A 137 -6.73 -5.35 8.48
N LEU A 138 -7.22 -4.12 8.44
CA LEU A 138 -7.17 -3.15 9.52
C LEU A 138 -8.58 -2.93 10.10
N LYS A 139 -8.67 -2.77 11.41
CA LYS A 139 -9.90 -2.41 12.11
C LYS A 139 -9.78 -1.05 12.78
N ALA A 140 -10.82 -0.24 12.65
CA ALA A 140 -10.92 1.02 13.37
C ALA A 140 -10.90 0.76 14.89
N GLN A 141 -10.25 1.65 15.64
CA GLN A 141 -10.19 1.65 17.11
C GLN A 141 -11.20 2.63 17.71
#